data_AF-A0A1G8HHB8-F1
#
_entry.id   AF-A0A1G8HHB8-F1
#
_cell.length_a   1.000
_cell.length_b   1.000
_cell.length_c   1.000
_cell.angle_alpha   90.00
_cell.angle_beta   90.00
_cell.angle_gamma   90.00
#
_symmetry.space_group_name_H-M   'P 1'
#
loop_
_entity.id
_entity.type
_entity.pdbx_description
1 polymer ?
#
loop_
_entity_poly.entity_id
_entity_poly.type
_entity_poly.pdbx_seq_one_letter_code
_entity_poly.pdbx_strand_id
1 'polypeptide(L)'
;MSAQRSEANYRLYPEDTLERLSFIESLKRQKLTLEEIKEQMAGWQTGSVKRETIEVVQHVQEIQGDMRRLEERVQELKICLKTMDEKQARLVARQLSVQGGSLLQTLMLLLGDAPF
;
A
#
# COMPACT_ATOMS: atom_id res chain seq x y z
N MET A 1 1.16 18.46 -20.11
CA MET A 1 1.90 19.15 -19.03
C MET A 1 3.21 19.64 -19.60
N SER A 2 3.51 20.93 -19.48
CA SER A 2 4.83 21.48 -19.83
C SER A 2 5.61 21.68 -18.54
N ALA A 3 6.71 20.95 -18.36
CA ALA A 3 7.66 21.24 -17.28
C ALA A 3 8.40 22.54 -17.62
N GLN A 4 8.70 23.37 -16.62
CA GLN A 4 9.58 24.51 -16.82
C GLN A 4 10.93 23.99 -17.34
N ARG A 5 11.53 24.70 -18.28
CA ARG A 5 12.80 24.29 -18.88
C ARG A 5 13.90 25.26 -18.49
N SER A 6 15.09 24.73 -18.25
CA SER A 6 16.30 25.55 -18.11
C SER A 6 16.65 26.22 -19.44
N GLU A 7 17.53 27.22 -19.40
CA GLU A 7 18.06 27.86 -20.62
C GLU A 7 18.76 26.84 -21.55
N ALA A 8 19.34 25.79 -20.97
CA ALA A 8 19.92 24.65 -21.69
C ALA A 8 18.90 23.56 -22.06
N ASN A 9 17.59 23.85 -21.99
CA ASN A 9 16.48 22.99 -22.43
C ASN A 9 16.21 21.73 -21.58
N TYR A 10 16.76 21.64 -20.35
CA TYR A 10 16.46 20.55 -19.41
C TYR A 10 15.15 20.79 -18.67
N ARG A 11 14.40 19.74 -18.34
CA ARG A 11 13.18 19.85 -17.53
C ARG A 11 13.55 20.12 -16.08
N LEU A 12 12.96 21.16 -15.50
CA LEU A 12 13.04 21.51 -14.10
C LEU A 12 11.76 21.05 -13.42
N TYR A 13 11.92 20.27 -12.35
CA TYR A 13 10.81 19.75 -11.56
C TYR A 13 10.83 20.43 -10.19
N PRO A 14 9.82 21.24 -9.86
CA PRO A 14 9.68 21.79 -8.51
C PRO A 14 9.34 20.69 -7.51
N GLU A 15 9.48 20.97 -6.21
CA GLU A 15 9.26 19.97 -5.13
C GLU A 15 7.84 19.36 -5.16
N ASP A 16 6.84 20.13 -5.59
CA ASP A 16 5.47 19.69 -5.83
C ASP A 16 5.35 18.53 -6.84
N THR A 17 6.38 18.33 -7.68
CA THR A 17 6.44 17.22 -8.63
C THR A 17 6.54 15.88 -7.91
N LEU A 18 7.20 15.81 -6.75
CA LEU A 18 7.31 14.56 -6.00
C LEU A 18 5.95 14.11 -5.47
N GLU A 19 5.17 15.02 -4.90
CA GLU A 19 3.79 14.75 -4.46
C GLU A 19 2.93 14.26 -5.62
N ARG A 20 3.05 14.94 -6.77
CA ARG A 20 2.30 14.61 -7.97
C ARG A 20 2.68 13.24 -8.57
N LEU A 21 3.97 12.91 -8.56
CA LEU A 21 4.46 11.60 -9.00
C LEU A 21 3.97 10.50 -8.06
N SER A 22 4.02 10.74 -6.75
CA SER A 22 3.52 9.82 -5.74
C SER A 22 2.02 9.53 -5.92
N PHE A 23 1.23 10.53 -6.28
CA PHE A 23 -0.18 10.37 -6.63
C PHE A 23 -0.38 9.56 -7.93
N ILE A 24 0.38 9.84 -8.99
CA ILE A 24 0.31 9.05 -10.23
C ILE A 24 0.69 7.58 -9.97
N GLU A 25 1.72 7.33 -9.16
CA GLU A 25 2.13 5.98 -8.83
C GLU A 25 1.07 5.22 -8.04
N SER A 26 0.40 5.87 -7.08
CA SER A 26 -0.68 5.23 -6.34
C SER A 26 -1.84 4.84 -7.27
N LEU A 27 -2.25 5.71 -8.19
CA LEU A 27 -3.30 5.40 -9.17
C LEU A 27 -2.88 4.29 -10.15
N LYS A 28 -1.62 4.28 -10.60
CA LYS A 28 -1.09 3.21 -11.45
C LYS A 28 -1.14 1.85 -10.77
N ARG A 29 -0.88 1.78 -9.45
CA ARG A 29 -0.98 0.54 -8.67
C ARG A 29 -2.40 0.00 -8.56
N GLN A 30 -3.41 0.87 -8.68
CA GLN A 30 -4.82 0.48 -8.75
C GLN A 30 -5.25 0.00 -10.14
N LYS A 31 -4.32 -0.08 -11.11
CA LYS A 31 -4.57 -0.47 -12.50
C LYS A 31 -5.47 0.49 -13.29
N LEU A 32 -5.54 1.76 -12.88
CA LEU A 32 -6.20 2.79 -13.70
C LEU A 32 -5.44 2.99 -15.02
N THR A 33 -6.20 3.27 -16.08
CA THR A 33 -5.68 3.70 -17.36
C THR A 33 -5.08 5.10 -17.29
N LEU A 34 -4.24 5.46 -18.26
CA LEU A 34 -3.64 6.80 -18.30
C LEU A 34 -4.68 7.92 -18.47
N GLU A 35 -5.84 7.62 -19.07
CA GLU A 35 -6.94 8.58 -19.23
C GLU A 35 -7.63 8.84 -17.89
N GLU A 36 -7.97 7.79 -17.14
CA GLU A 36 -8.58 7.92 -15.80
C GLU A 36 -7.61 8.61 -14.81
N ILE A 37 -6.31 8.29 -14.88
CA ILE A 37 -5.29 8.96 -14.06
C ILE A 37 -5.27 10.47 -14.38
N LYS A 38 -5.39 10.84 -15.65
CA LYS A 38 -5.40 12.24 -16.07
C LYS A 38 -6.64 13.00 -15.55
N GLU A 39 -7.80 12.36 -15.52
CA GLU A 39 -9.02 12.94 -14.91
C GLU A 39 -8.87 13.13 -13.40
N GLN A 40 -8.37 12.12 -12.69
CA GLN A 40 -8.11 12.21 -11.25
C GLN A 40 -7.07 13.31 -10.92
N MET A 41 -6.04 13.46 -11.76
CA MET A 41 -5.07 14.54 -11.64
C MET A 41 -5.69 15.92 -11.87
N ALA A 42 -6.65 16.05 -12.77
CA ALA A 42 -7.35 17.32 -12.97
C ALA A 42 -8.14 17.70 -11.70
N GLY A 43 -8.85 16.74 -11.09
CA GLY A 43 -9.56 16.93 -9.82
C GLY A 43 -8.65 17.29 -8.64
N TRP A 44 -7.43 16.76 -8.61
CA TRP A 44 -6.41 17.12 -7.61
C TRP A 44 -5.92 18.56 -7.77
N GLN A 45 -5.69 19.01 -9.02
CA GLN A 45 -5.26 20.38 -9.29
C GLN A 45 -6.33 21.43 -8.99
N THR A 46 -7.61 21.07 -9.10
CA THR A 46 -8.73 21.96 -8.75
C THR A 46 -9.09 21.94 -7.27
N GLY A 47 -8.39 21.13 -6.46
CA GLY A 47 -8.68 20.95 -5.03
C GLY A 47 -9.96 20.14 -4.73
N SER A 48 -10.56 19.52 -5.74
CA SER A 48 -11.71 18.61 -5.55
C SER A 48 -11.30 17.27 -4.93
N VAL A 49 -10.04 16.86 -5.13
CA VAL A 49 -9.43 15.72 -4.44
C VAL A 49 -8.57 16.26 -3.31
N LYS A 50 -8.99 15.99 -2.06
CA LYS A 50 -8.27 16.40 -0.85
C LYS A 50 -6.98 15.59 -0.70
N ARG A 51 -5.88 16.24 -0.25
CA ARG A 51 -4.59 15.56 0.00
C ARG A 51 -4.73 14.42 1.01
N GLU A 52 -5.58 14.59 1.99
CA GLU A 52 -5.89 13.59 3.02
C GLU A 52 -6.44 12.29 2.40
N THR A 53 -7.24 12.40 1.32
CA THR A 53 -7.73 11.23 0.58
C THR A 53 -6.58 10.47 -0.10
N ILE A 54 -5.52 11.16 -0.52
CA ILE A 54 -4.37 10.56 -1.19
C ILE A 54 -3.50 9.79 -0.19
N GLU A 55 -3.22 10.40 0.96
CA GLU A 55 -2.45 9.75 2.05
C GLU A 55 -3.16 8.48 2.53
N VAL A 56 -4.48 8.53 2.71
CA VAL A 56 -5.28 7.35 3.06
C VAL A 56 -5.17 6.26 2.00
N VAL A 57 -5.29 6.61 0.71
CA VAL A 57 -5.17 5.65 -0.39
C VAL A 57 -3.77 5.01 -0.41
N GLN A 58 -2.71 5.78 -0.18
CA GLN A 58 -1.34 5.27 -0.11
C GLN A 58 -1.16 4.29 1.05
N HIS A 59 -1.63 4.65 2.25
CA HIS A 59 -1.56 3.76 3.41
C HIS A 59 -2.37 2.48 3.19
N VAL A 60 -3.55 2.55 2.58
CA VAL A 60 -4.33 1.36 2.21
C VAL A 60 -3.52 0.47 1.26
N GLN A 61 -2.84 1.03 0.26
CA GLN A 61 -2.01 0.26 -0.67
C GLN A 61 -0.80 -0.38 -0.01
N GLU A 62 -0.14 0.32 0.90
CA GLU A 62 0.98 -0.19 1.69
C GLU A 62 0.54 -1.40 2.51
N ILE A 63 -0.57 -1.26 3.27
CA ILE A 63 -1.16 -2.32 4.07
C ILE A 63 -1.52 -3.53 3.20
N GLN A 64 -2.14 -3.31 2.03
CA GLN A 64 -2.44 -4.39 1.09
C GLN A 64 -1.18 -5.09 0.57
N GLY A 65 -0.10 -4.33 0.35
CA GLY A 65 1.20 -4.88 -0.03
C GLY A 65 1.80 -5.75 1.08
N ASP A 66 1.74 -5.28 2.32
CA ASP A 66 2.21 -6.02 3.49
C ASP A 66 1.41 -7.29 3.74
N MET A 67 0.08 -7.25 3.56
CA MET A 67 -0.78 -8.44 3.66
C MET A 67 -0.37 -9.52 2.66
N ARG A 68 -0.12 -9.17 1.40
CA ARG A 68 0.33 -10.12 0.38
C ARG A 68 1.69 -10.74 0.73
N ARG A 69 2.65 -9.91 1.13
CA ARG A 69 3.98 -10.37 1.56
C ARG A 69 3.89 -11.29 2.78
N LEU A 70 3.02 -10.96 3.73
CA LEU A 70 2.79 -11.77 4.92
C LEU A 70 2.17 -13.13 4.54
N GLU A 71 1.19 -13.14 3.63
CA GLU A 71 0.58 -14.37 3.13
C GLU A 71 1.61 -15.30 2.49
N GLU A 72 2.47 -14.78 1.61
CA GLU A 72 3.57 -15.53 0.98
C GLU A 72 4.50 -16.16 2.03
N ARG A 73 4.96 -15.36 3.00
CA ARG A 73 5.83 -15.84 4.09
C ARG A 73 5.17 -16.90 4.96
N VAL A 74 3.86 -16.79 5.21
CA VAL A 74 3.10 -17.80 5.97
C VAL A 74 2.98 -19.09 5.17
N GLN A 75 2.82 -19.02 3.85
CA GLN A 75 2.81 -20.21 2.99
C GLN A 75 4.17 -20.91 2.98
N GLU A 76 5.28 -20.16 2.89
CA GLU A 76 6.63 -20.70 3.01
C GLU A 76 6.84 -21.37 4.37
N LEU A 77 6.45 -20.71 5.46
CA LEU A 77 6.54 -21.26 6.80
C LEU A 77 5.74 -22.57 6.93
N LYS A 78 4.56 -22.65 6.32
CA LYS A 78 3.74 -23.87 6.29
C LYS A 78 4.45 -25.03 5.59
N ILE A 79 5.24 -24.75 4.56
CA ILE A 79 6.06 -25.78 3.88
C ILE A 79 7.18 -26.24 4.82
N CYS A 80 7.89 -25.33 5.48
CA CYS A 80 8.93 -25.68 6.45
C CYS A 80 8.39 -26.51 7.62
N LEU A 81 7.21 -26.17 8.13
CA LEU A 81 6.55 -26.88 9.23
C LEU A 81 6.22 -28.34 8.89
N LYS A 82 5.99 -28.69 7.61
CA LYS A 82 5.76 -30.10 7.20
C LYS A 82 6.98 -30.99 7.38
N THR A 83 8.17 -30.40 7.40
CA THR A 83 9.44 -31.12 7.55
C THR A 83 9.94 -31.18 9.00
N MET A 84 9.21 -30.59 9.95
CA MET A 84 9.61 -30.53 11.37
C MET A 84 8.95 -31.61 12.22
N ASP A 85 9.62 -32.00 13.31
CA ASP A 85 9.05 -32.89 14.32
C ASP A 85 7.90 -32.21 15.08
N GLU A 86 6.96 -33.02 15.57
CA GLU A 86 5.66 -32.60 16.12
C GLU A 86 5.80 -31.67 17.35
N LYS A 87 6.91 -31.79 18.10
CA LYS A 87 7.23 -30.90 19.23
C LYS A 87 7.68 -29.52 18.76
N GLN A 88 8.48 -29.45 17.69
CA GLN A 88 9.00 -28.19 17.15
C GLN A 88 7.89 -27.41 16.42
N ALA A 89 7.05 -28.12 15.66
CA ALA A 89 5.89 -27.52 15.00
C ALA A 89 4.92 -26.87 16.00
N ARG A 90 4.68 -27.54 17.15
CA ARG A 90 3.84 -26.99 18.23
C ARG A 90 4.41 -25.73 18.88
N LEU A 91 5.73 -25.64 19.03
CA LEU A 91 6.40 -24.45 19.56
C LEU A 91 6.21 -23.24 18.63
N VAL A 92 6.47 -23.44 17.33
CA VAL A 92 6.32 -22.39 16.31
C VAL A 92 4.86 -21.95 16.18
N ALA A 93 3.92 -22.89 16.19
CA ALA A 93 2.48 -22.58 16.14
C ALA A 93 2.02 -21.73 17.33
N ARG A 94 2.51 -22.01 18.54
CA ARG A 94 2.22 -21.20 19.74
C ARG A 94 2.78 -19.78 19.63
N GLN A 95 3.99 -19.62 19.10
CA GLN A 95 4.59 -18.30 18.95
C GLN A 95 3.86 -17.48 17.90
N LEU A 96 3.48 -18.10 16.78
CA LEU A 96 2.71 -17.46 15.72
C LEU A 96 1.28 -17.11 16.17
N SER A 97 0.64 -17.94 17.00
CA SER A 97 -0.74 -17.69 17.44
C SER A 97 -0.88 -16.45 18.32
N VAL A 98 0.13 -16.13 19.14
CA VAL A 98 0.11 -14.92 19.98
C VAL A 98 0.16 -13.65 19.12
N GLN A 99 1.10 -13.57 18.17
CA GLN A 99 1.22 -12.39 17.30
C GLN A 99 0.11 -12.33 16.25
N GLY A 100 -0.29 -13.48 15.70
CA GLY A 100 -1.36 -13.59 14.73
C GLY A 100 -2.73 -13.20 15.31
N GLY A 101 -3.00 -13.53 16.58
CA GLY A 101 -4.23 -13.15 17.25
C GLY A 101 -4.40 -11.62 17.38
N SER A 102 -3.35 -10.92 17.79
CA SER A 102 -3.37 -9.44 17.88
C SER A 102 -3.56 -8.79 16.50
N LEU A 103 -2.85 -9.27 15.47
CA LEU A 103 -3.01 -8.76 14.11
C LEU A 103 -4.44 -8.99 13.58
N LEU A 104 -4.98 -10.19 13.76
CA LEU A 104 -6.32 -10.55 13.34
C LEU A 104 -7.38 -9.68 14.05
N GLN A 105 -7.20 -9.39 15.34
CA GLN A 105 -8.09 -8.50 16.07
C GLN A 105 -8.05 -7.06 15.54
N THR A 106 -6.86 -6.51 15.26
CA THR A 106 -6.72 -5.18 14.66
C THR A 106 -7.36 -5.12 13.27
N LEU A 107 -7.19 -6.17 12.46
CA LEU A 107 -7.83 -6.26 11.15
C LEU A 107 -9.35 -6.41 11.25
N MET A 108 -9.85 -7.18 12.22
CA MET A 108 -11.28 -7.26 12.50
C MET A 108 -11.86 -5.92 12.94
N LEU A 109 -11.15 -5.12 13.74
CA LEU A 109 -11.60 -3.77 14.09
C LEU A 109 -11.66 -2.85 12.87
N LEU A 110 -10.67 -2.95 11.98
CA LEU A 110 -10.66 -2.20 10.72
C LEU A 110 -11.80 -2.60 9.78
N LEU A 111 -12.13 -3.90 9.70
CA LEU A 111 -13.10 -4.46 8.75
C LEU A 111 -14.52 -4.57 9.31
N GLY A 112 -14.67 -4.60 10.63
CA GLY A 112 -15.83 -5.20 11.29
C GLY A 112 -16.76 -4.26 12.04
N ASP A 113 -16.33 -3.09 12.53
CA ASP A 113 -17.23 -2.17 13.26
C ASP A 113 -16.56 -0.80 13.58
N ALA A 114 -15.72 -0.27 12.69
CA ALA A 114 -15.23 1.10 12.84
C ALA A 114 -16.14 2.06 12.07
N PRO A 115 -16.88 2.97 12.74
CA PRO A 115 -17.39 4.15 12.08
C PRO A 115 -16.17 5.03 11.80
N PHE A 116 -15.75 5.13 10.54
CA PHE A 116 -15.00 6.31 10.11
C PHE A 116 -15.95 7.50 10.03
#